data_AF-X1N5W8-F1
#
_entry.id   AF-X1N5W8-F1
#
_cell.length_a   1.000
_cell.length_b   1.000
_cell.length_c   1.000
_cell.angle_alpha   90.00
_cell.angle_beta   90.00
_cell.angle_gamma   90.00
#
_symmetry.space_group_name_H-M   'P 1'
#
loop_
_entity.id
_entity.type
_entity.pdbx_description
1 polymer ?
#
loop_
_entity_poly.entity_id
_entity_poly.type
_entity_poly.pdbx_seq_one_letter_code
_entity_poly.pdbx_strand_id
1 'polypeptide(L)'
;MTHTLHRQGSRESLSRDYPLVAVMAHGFNDKGGGPKLGRFLEICWKHGPVNLGDMKQGSVFTYDAAEIYKNVSDTTIVECVFDDLDKVEGVLRDLKKEDLGVPVVVSGLIDKVDECCKKVGL
;
A
#
# COMPACT_ATOMS: atom_id res chain seq x y z
N MET A 1 7.31 6.42 9.13
CA MET A 1 6.53 6.55 7.88
C MET A 1 5.50 7.66 8.03
N THR A 2 5.35 8.54 7.04
CA THR A 2 4.32 9.59 7.01
C THR A 2 3.11 9.11 6.20
N HIS A 3 2.34 8.19 6.78
CA HIS A 3 1.16 7.55 6.21
C HIS A 3 0.21 8.52 5.49
N THR A 4 -0.25 9.54 6.20
CA THR A 4 -1.25 10.49 5.69
C THR A 4 -1.19 11.85 6.42
N LEU A 5 0.00 12.32 6.80
CA LEU A 5 0.11 13.53 7.65
C LEU A 5 -0.48 14.76 6.93
N HIS A 6 -1.72 15.11 7.30
CA HIS A 6 -2.49 16.26 6.82
C HIS A 6 -2.36 16.52 5.31
N ARG A 7 -2.47 15.48 4.49
CA ARG A 7 -2.38 15.59 3.02
C ARG A 7 -3.51 16.48 2.51
N GLN A 8 -3.16 17.74 2.30
CA GLN A 8 -4.04 18.81 1.82
C GLN A 8 -3.33 19.52 0.67
N GLY A 9 -4.08 19.94 -0.33
CA GLY A 9 -3.52 20.62 -1.48
C GLY A 9 -4.57 20.90 -2.54
N SER A 10 -4.12 21.47 -3.65
CA SER A 10 -4.95 21.62 -4.84
C SER A 10 -5.23 20.24 -5.46
N ARG A 11 -6.28 20.17 -6.28
CA ARG A 11 -6.57 18.98 -7.09
C ARG A 11 -5.35 18.54 -7.91
N GLU A 12 -4.63 19.49 -8.50
CA GLU A 12 -3.40 19.22 -9.25
C GLU A 12 -2.33 18.57 -8.37
N SER A 13 -2.06 19.12 -7.18
CA SER A 13 -1.10 18.53 -6.25
C SER A 13 -1.49 17.14 -5.75
N LEU A 14 -2.78 16.92 -5.49
CA LEU A 14 -3.31 15.64 -4.99
C LEU A 14 -3.46 14.58 -6.10
N SER A 15 -3.42 14.99 -7.37
CA SER A 15 -3.50 14.07 -8.52
C SER A 15 -2.26 13.19 -8.71
N ARG A 16 -1.20 13.46 -7.94
CA ARG A 16 0.07 12.73 -7.92
C ARG A 16 0.41 12.18 -6.53
N ASP A 17 -0.61 11.91 -5.72
CA ASP A 17 -0.42 11.48 -4.34
C ASP A 17 -1.39 10.35 -3.95
N TYR A 18 -0.89 9.11 -3.97
CA TYR A 18 -1.67 7.91 -3.74
C TYR A 18 -1.07 7.03 -2.63
N PRO A 19 -1.38 7.32 -1.35
CA PRO A 19 -1.04 6.46 -0.23
C PRO A 19 -1.91 5.21 -0.21
N LEU A 20 -1.28 4.05 -0.05
CA LEU A 20 -1.91 2.77 0.22
C LEU A 20 -1.56 2.32 1.64
N VAL A 21 -2.56 1.85 2.38
CA VAL A 21 -2.39 1.32 3.73
C VAL A 21 -3.02 -0.06 3.80
N ALA A 22 -2.30 -1.03 4.37
CA ALA A 22 -2.82 -2.36 4.62
C ALA A 22 -2.59 -2.77 6.07
N VAL A 23 -3.64 -3.30 6.69
CA VAL A 23 -3.62 -3.77 8.08
C VAL A 23 -4.61 -4.92 8.21
N MET A 24 -4.21 -6.00 8.88
CA MET A 24 -5.14 -7.08 9.18
C MET A 24 -6.11 -6.67 10.30
N ALA A 25 -7.35 -7.14 10.23
CA ALA A 25 -8.35 -6.91 11.27
C ALA A 25 -7.94 -7.65 12.55
N HIS A 26 -7.68 -6.88 13.60
CA HIS A 26 -7.22 -7.40 14.88
C HIS A 26 -8.25 -8.37 15.49
N GLY A 27 -7.78 -9.54 15.91
CA GLY A 27 -8.63 -10.60 16.46
C GLY A 27 -9.46 -11.39 15.44
N PHE A 28 -9.41 -11.05 14.15
CA PHE A 28 -10.15 -11.75 13.09
C PHE A 28 -9.23 -12.47 12.11
N ASN A 29 -8.26 -11.77 11.51
CA ASN A 29 -7.35 -12.33 10.50
C ASN A 29 -5.90 -11.87 10.67
N ASP A 30 -5.53 -11.40 11.85
CA ASP A 30 -4.20 -10.88 12.18
C ASP A 30 -3.13 -11.95 12.42
N LYS A 31 -3.53 -13.15 12.88
CA LYS A 31 -2.64 -14.31 13.00
C LYS A 31 -2.19 -14.82 11.63
N GLY A 32 -0.90 -14.91 11.41
CA GLY A 32 -0.30 -15.24 10.12
C GLY A 32 -0.47 -14.15 9.06
N GLY A 33 -0.83 -12.93 9.48
CA GLY A 33 -1.00 -11.77 8.62
C GLY A 33 0.32 -11.21 8.08
N GLY A 34 1.40 -11.30 8.85
CA GLY A 34 2.72 -10.74 8.53
C GLY A 34 3.22 -11.14 7.14
N PRO A 35 3.30 -12.43 6.79
CA PRO A 35 3.73 -12.86 5.45
C PRO A 35 2.84 -12.33 4.31
N LYS A 36 1.53 -12.17 4.54
CA LYS A 36 0.61 -11.61 3.54
C LYS A 36 0.83 -10.12 3.33
N LEU A 37 1.06 -9.37 4.42
CA LEU A 37 1.43 -7.96 4.38
C LEU A 37 2.81 -7.75 3.75
N GLY A 38 3.76 -8.64 4.02
CA GLY A 38 5.06 -8.68 3.33
C GLY A 38 4.90 -8.90 1.82
N ARG A 39 4.05 -9.84 1.41
CA ARG A 39 3.76 -10.04 -0.02
C ARG A 39 3.11 -8.83 -0.66
N PHE A 40 2.17 -8.17 0.03
CA PHE A 40 1.61 -6.88 -0.41
C PHE A 40 2.70 -5.83 -0.65
N LEU A 41 3.66 -5.67 0.28
CA LEU A 41 4.77 -4.74 0.11
C LEU A 41 5.68 -5.11 -1.07
N GLU A 42 5.96 -6.40 -1.25
CA GLU A 42 6.76 -6.87 -2.38
C GLU A 42 6.09 -6.57 -3.73
N ILE A 43 4.76 -6.75 -3.83
CA ILE A 43 3.98 -6.34 -5.01
C ILE A 43 4.09 -4.83 -5.21
N CYS A 44 3.87 -4.04 -4.16
CA CYS A 44 3.96 -2.60 -4.28
C CYS A 44 5.34 -2.16 -4.77
N TRP A 45 6.42 -2.73 -4.25
CA TRP A 45 7.79 -2.43 -4.65
C TRP A 45 8.05 -2.66 -6.15
N LYS A 46 7.47 -3.72 -6.74
CA LYS A 46 7.61 -4.02 -8.18
C LYS A 46 7.07 -2.91 -9.09
N HIS A 47 6.10 -2.13 -8.59
CA HIS A 47 5.48 -1.02 -9.32
C HIS A 47 6.14 0.34 -9.03
N GLY A 48 7.26 0.38 -8.31
CA GLY A 48 8.09 1.58 -8.14
C GLY A 48 7.46 2.70 -7.32
N PRO A 49 7.20 2.46 -6.01
CA PRO A 49 6.65 3.47 -5.12
C PRO A 49 7.71 4.51 -4.75
N VAL A 50 7.27 5.72 -4.38
CA VAL A 50 8.16 6.76 -3.88
C VAL A 50 8.54 6.55 -2.41
N ASN A 51 7.72 5.79 -1.68
CA ASN A 51 7.99 5.39 -0.30
C ASN A 51 7.26 4.09 0.04
N LEU A 52 7.85 3.29 0.92
CA LEU A 52 7.31 2.02 1.38
C LEU A 52 7.85 1.74 2.79
N GLY A 53 7.02 1.14 3.64
CA GLY A 53 7.44 0.82 4.99
C GLY A 53 6.48 -0.03 5.80
N ASP A 54 6.96 -0.42 6.96
CA ASP A 54 6.27 -1.17 8.00
C ASP A 54 6.38 -0.40 9.32
N MET A 55 5.29 -0.30 10.07
CA MET A 55 5.23 0.48 11.31
C MET A 55 6.30 0.08 12.34
N LYS A 56 6.65 -1.22 12.41
CA LYS A 56 7.60 -1.75 13.39
C LYS A 56 9.06 -1.59 12.96
N GLN A 57 9.32 -1.63 11.66
CA GLN A 57 10.68 -1.60 11.11
C GLN A 57 11.11 -0.20 10.66
N GLY A 58 10.22 0.56 10.03
CA GLY A 58 10.56 1.83 9.39
C GLY A 58 10.26 1.82 7.89
N SER A 59 11.09 2.48 7.09
CA SER A 59 10.83 2.69 5.66
C SER A 59 12.08 2.48 4.82
N VAL A 60 11.90 2.52 3.50
CA VAL A 60 12.98 2.47 2.50
C VAL A 60 14.02 3.60 2.63
N PHE A 61 13.74 4.63 3.43
CA PHE A 61 14.74 5.66 3.79
C PHE A 61 15.71 5.23 4.90
N THR A 62 15.48 4.07 5.51
CA THR A 62 16.27 3.56 6.65
C THR A 62 16.77 2.14 6.41
N TYR A 63 16.01 1.32 5.70
CA TYR A 63 16.30 -0.09 5.44
C TYR A 63 16.11 -0.43 3.97
N ASP A 64 16.73 -1.51 3.51
CA ASP A 64 16.47 -2.04 2.18
C ASP A 64 15.03 -2.54 2.08
N ALA A 65 14.35 -2.26 0.96
CA ALA A 65 12.97 -2.68 0.74
C ALA A 65 12.80 -4.20 0.95
N ALA A 66 13.78 -4.99 0.50
CA ALA A 66 13.78 -6.43 0.64
C ALA A 66 13.89 -6.93 2.08
N GLU A 67 14.58 -6.19 2.94
CA GLU A 67 14.63 -6.51 4.37
C GLU A 67 13.27 -6.22 5.01
N ILE A 68 12.64 -5.10 4.65
CA ILE A 68 11.32 -4.72 5.19
C ILE A 68 10.28 -5.79 4.88
N TYR A 69 10.08 -6.14 3.60
CA TYR A 69 8.99 -7.05 3.22
C TYR A 69 9.23 -8.52 3.60
N LYS A 70 10.48 -8.93 3.85
CA LYS A 70 10.80 -10.29 4.36
C LYS A 70 10.58 -10.44 5.86
N ASN A 71 10.64 -9.34 6.62
CA ASN A 71 10.60 -9.36 8.08
C ASN A 71 9.30 -8.77 8.66
N VAL A 72 8.26 -8.61 7.84
CA VAL A 72 6.94 -8.15 8.33
C VAL A 72 6.36 -9.17 9.30
N SER A 73 6.06 -8.70 10.51
CA SER A 73 5.44 -9.51 11.56
C SER A 73 3.93 -9.27 11.64
N ASP A 74 3.20 -10.21 12.25
CA ASP A 74 1.77 -10.05 12.56
C ASP A 74 1.51 -8.77 13.37
N THR A 75 0.25 -8.31 13.41
CA THR A 75 -0.18 -7.14 14.19
C THR A 75 0.64 -5.87 13.87
N THR A 76 0.79 -5.57 12.59
CA THR A 76 1.46 -4.37 12.10
C THR A 76 0.62 -3.65 11.05
N ILE A 77 1.05 -2.45 10.68
CA ILE A 77 0.50 -1.64 9.61
C ILE A 77 1.62 -1.47 8.57
N VAL A 78 1.33 -1.78 7.31
CA VAL A 78 2.25 -1.56 6.21
C VAL A 78 1.67 -0.53 5.26
N GLU A 79 2.56 0.25 4.67
CA GLU A 79 2.21 1.48 3.96
C GLU A 79 3.09 1.65 2.73
N CYS A 80 2.51 2.24 1.70
CA CYS A 80 3.18 2.53 0.46
C CYS A 80 2.64 3.82 -0.15
N VAL A 81 3.46 4.58 -0.88
CA VAL A 81 3.04 5.83 -1.51
C VAL A 81 3.46 5.81 -2.96
N PHE A 82 2.51 6.12 -3.85
CA PHE A 82 2.74 6.28 -5.28
C PHE A 82 2.46 7.73 -5.70
N ASP A 83 3.18 8.15 -6.74
CA ASP A 83 3.05 9.44 -7.40
C ASP A 83 2.26 9.37 -8.72
N ASP A 84 1.81 8.18 -9.09
CA ASP A 84 1.18 7.88 -10.37
C ASP A 84 0.07 6.82 -10.19
N LEU A 85 -1.09 7.09 -10.77
CA LEU A 85 -2.26 6.22 -10.69
C LEU A 85 -2.09 4.94 -11.52
N ASP A 86 -1.30 4.96 -12.59
CA ASP A 86 -1.06 3.77 -13.42
C ASP A 86 -0.25 2.71 -12.64
N LYS A 87 0.67 3.16 -11.78
CA LYS A 87 1.39 2.28 -10.83
C LYS A 87 0.43 1.65 -9.83
N VAL A 88 -0.51 2.44 -9.31
CA VAL A 88 -1.56 1.94 -8.39
C VAL A 88 -2.46 0.92 -9.10
N GLU A 89 -2.84 1.17 -10.36
CA GLU A 89 -3.61 0.21 -11.16
C GLU A 89 -2.87 -1.13 -11.29
N GLY A 90 -1.57 -1.09 -11.57
CA GLY A 90 -0.71 -2.28 -11.63
C GLY A 90 -0.70 -3.07 -10.31
N VAL A 91 -0.54 -2.38 -9.18
CA VAL A 91 -0.62 -2.99 -7.84
C VAL A 91 -1.98 -3.65 -7.62
N LEU A 92 -3.08 -2.96 -7.92
CA LEU A 92 -4.42 -3.49 -7.72
C LEU A 92 -4.72 -4.71 -8.60
N ARG A 93 -4.19 -4.75 -9.83
CA ARG A 93 -4.29 -5.92 -10.72
C ARG A 93 -3.57 -7.14 -10.14
N ASP A 94 -2.35 -6.96 -9.63
CA ASP A 94 -1.59 -8.03 -9.01
C ASP A 94 -2.23 -8.51 -7.70
N LEU A 95 -2.72 -7.58 -6.87
CA LEU A 95 -3.44 -7.93 -5.64
C LEU A 95 -4.73 -8.71 -5.91
N LYS A 96 -5.51 -8.29 -6.92
CA LYS A 96 -6.71 -9.02 -7.35
C LYS A 96 -6.37 -10.42 -7.87
N LYS A 97 -5.26 -10.56 -8.60
CA LYS A 97 -4.80 -11.85 -9.13
C LYS A 97 -4.32 -12.80 -8.03
N GLU A 98 -3.60 -12.29 -7.03
CA GLU A 98 -3.03 -13.10 -5.96
C GLU A 98 -4.00 -13.40 -4.81
N ASP A 99 -5.09 -12.62 -4.68
CA ASP A 99 -6.16 -12.80 -3.69
C ASP A 99 -5.62 -13.08 -2.28
N LEU A 100 -4.73 -12.21 -1.81
CA LEU A 100 -4.04 -12.39 -0.53
C LEU A 100 -4.99 -12.40 0.69
N GLY A 101 -6.22 -11.90 0.51
CA GLY A 101 -7.17 -11.64 1.59
C GLY A 101 -6.72 -10.50 2.53
N VAL A 102 -5.91 -9.57 2.00
CA VAL A 102 -5.42 -8.38 2.72
C VAL A 102 -6.33 -7.20 2.37
N PRO A 103 -6.97 -6.55 3.36
CA PRO A 103 -7.72 -5.32 3.09
C PRO A 103 -6.74 -4.17 2.84
N VAL A 104 -6.98 -3.43 1.75
CA VAL A 104 -6.13 -2.31 1.34
C VAL A 104 -6.98 -1.06 1.20
N VAL A 105 -6.56 0.01 1.87
CA VAL A 105 -7.10 1.36 1.70
C VAL A 105 -6.28 2.05 0.62
N VAL A 106 -6.94 2.52 -0.45
CA VAL A 106 -6.33 3.36 -1.49
C VAL A 106 -6.81 4.79 -1.29
N SER A 107 -5.88 5.70 -0.98
CA SER A 107 -6.18 7.12 -0.82
C SER A 107 -5.79 7.91 -2.08
N GLY A 108 -6.47 9.03 -2.32
CA GLY A 108 -6.22 9.92 -3.45
C GLY A 108 -7.45 10.77 -3.76
N LEU A 109 -7.48 11.42 -4.92
CA LEU A 109 -8.72 12.02 -5.44
C LEU A 109 -9.77 10.93 -5.66
N ILE A 110 -10.88 10.99 -4.92
CA ILE A 110 -11.89 9.92 -4.87
C ILE A 110 -12.40 9.55 -6.26
N ASP A 111 -12.65 10.52 -7.14
CA ASP A 111 -13.10 10.26 -8.50
C ASP A 111 -12.08 9.48 -9.33
N LYS A 112 -10.79 9.75 -9.12
CA LYS A 112 -9.69 9.06 -9.82
C LYS A 112 -9.46 7.65 -9.28
N VAL A 113 -9.52 7.48 -7.96
CA VAL A 113 -9.38 6.18 -7.31
C VAL A 113 -10.56 5.27 -7.71
N ASP A 114 -11.79 5.79 -7.73
CA ASP A 114 -12.98 5.05 -8.17
C ASP A 114 -12.87 4.59 -9.64
N GLU A 115 -12.45 5.47 -10.55
CA GLU A 115 -12.16 5.12 -11.95
C GLU A 115 -11.11 3.99 -12.04
N CYS A 116 -10.03 4.06 -11.25
CA CYS A 116 -8.98 3.05 -11.21
C CYS A 116 -9.50 1.69 -10.73
N CYS A 117 -10.23 1.65 -9.62
CA CYS A 117 -10.84 0.42 -9.09
C CYS A 117 -11.77 -0.23 -10.14
N LYS A 118 -12.62 0.57 -10.80
CA LYS A 118 -13.52 0.08 -11.86
C LYS A 118 -12.77 -0.52 -13.04
N LYS A 119 -11.65 0.08 -13.48
CA LYS A 119 -10.79 -0.46 -14.55
C LYS A 119 -10.15 -1.81 -14.20
N VAL A 120 -9.86 -2.03 -12.92
CA VAL A 120 -9.34 -3.31 -12.40
C VAL A 120 -10.47 -4.31 -12.14
N GLY A 121 -11.72 -3.83 -12.03
CA GLY A 121 -12.91 -4.61 -11.73
C GLY A 121 -13.00 -4.98 -10.26
N LEU A 122 -12.69 -4.02 -9.38
CA LEU A 122 -12.92 -4.06 -7.93
C LEU A 122 -14.20 -3.31 -7.57
#